data_AF-A0A7S3WCK1-F1
#
_entry.id   AF-A0A7S3WCK1-F1
#
_cell.length_a   1.000
_cell.length_b   1.000
_cell.length_c   1.000
_cell.angle_alpha   90.00
_cell.angle_beta   90.00
_cell.angle_gamma   90.00
#
_symmetry.space_group_name_H-M   'P 1'
#
loop_
_entity.id
_entity.type
_entity.pdbx_description
1 polymer ?
#
loop_
_entity_poly.entity_id
_entity_poly.type
_entity_poly.pdbx_seq_one_letter_code
_entity_poly.pdbx_strand_id
1 'polypeptide(L)'
;GAGRAAAAGLASAGGGGDDRGPMVVVYRLQGLDGEATEEIVEAIDEEAAEETDPEAEFALSAVVGEEGGLELLLRLLEVAGMPRAGQPGECIVLLLKLLHACCRIRANRRRVLALGGTARLLRVAPQALAVAAAALGENAALAAQRLLETIEALLEEEMVAQAEAAAVDGEGESAMQVDGGGDQDEWRGFVLSLLHELEALRQRSEAEPAARDPAAALCRAVTRLLPLVTRGRAELLRQLYAHFELYADFGACDAAGDAAGRHAFWLECLVGLLTEPQSRAAASRAAAAAAAMAA
;
A
#
# COMPACT_ATOMS: atom_id res chain seq x y z
N GLY A 1 81.26 47.18 -1.36
CA GLY A 1 80.06 47.90 -1.82
C GLY A 1 79.21 48.18 -0.61
N ALA A 2 79.08 49.42 -0.14
CA ALA A 2 78.31 50.50 -0.77
C ALA A 2 76.87 50.00 -1.04
N GLY A 3 75.85 50.24 -0.21
CA GLY A 3 75.70 51.23 0.85
C GLY A 3 75.22 52.56 0.28
N ARG A 4 73.91 52.84 0.45
CA ARG A 4 73.12 54.09 0.23
C ARG A 4 71.81 53.74 -0.46
N ALA A 5 70.67 54.41 -0.26
CA ALA A 5 70.23 55.54 0.57
C ALA A 5 68.68 55.47 0.45
N ALA A 6 67.91 55.54 1.53
CA ALA A 6 67.48 56.75 2.23
C ALA A 6 66.63 57.73 1.38
N ALA A 7 65.61 58.28 2.07
CA ALA A 7 64.81 59.45 1.75
C ALA A 7 63.69 59.23 0.70
N ALA A 8 62.51 59.82 0.81
CA ALA A 8 61.92 60.65 1.84
C ALA A 8 60.41 60.70 1.55
N GLY A 9 59.59 60.76 2.60
CA GLY A 9 58.26 61.32 2.47
C GLY A 9 58.36 62.84 2.43
N LEU A 10 57.63 63.48 1.53
CA LEU A 10 57.09 64.84 1.65
C LEU A 10 56.03 65.07 0.57
N ALA A 11 54.78 64.97 1.00
CA ALA A 11 53.61 65.81 0.76
C ALA A 11 53.33 66.49 -0.60
N SER A 12 52.00 66.63 -0.83
CA SER A 12 51.29 67.54 -1.76
C SER A 12 51.22 67.02 -3.20
N ALA A 13 50.10 67.06 -3.93
CA ALA A 13 48.93 67.91 -3.85
C ALA A 13 47.66 67.14 -4.22
N GLY A 14 46.53 67.59 -3.68
CA GLY A 14 45.23 67.21 -4.22
C GLY A 14 45.08 67.60 -5.68
N GLY A 15 44.30 66.81 -6.41
CA GLY A 15 43.96 67.07 -7.79
C GLY A 15 43.36 65.82 -8.39
N GLY A 16 42.04 65.67 -8.25
CA GLY A 16 41.31 64.54 -8.82
C GLY A 16 41.43 64.49 -10.34
N GLY A 17 41.46 63.27 -10.87
CA GLY A 17 41.43 63.04 -12.31
C GLY A 17 41.97 61.66 -12.67
N ASP A 18 41.06 60.68 -12.68
CA ASP A 18 41.11 59.44 -13.47
C ASP A 18 42.35 58.55 -13.34
N ASP A 19 42.37 57.69 -12.31
CA ASP A 19 43.37 56.63 -12.16
C ASP A 19 42.68 55.25 -12.17
N ARG A 20 42.35 54.75 -13.37
CA ARG A 20 41.95 53.34 -13.59
C ARG A 20 43.21 52.47 -13.69
N GLY A 21 43.93 52.32 -12.57
CA GLY A 21 44.98 51.31 -12.44
C GLY A 21 44.40 49.88 -12.51
N PRO A 22 45.15 48.89 -13.01
CA PRO A 22 44.67 47.51 -13.14
C PRO A 22 44.29 46.93 -11.77
N MET A 23 43.19 46.18 -11.73
CA MET A 23 42.65 45.56 -10.51
C MET A 23 43.69 44.63 -9.88
N VAL A 24 44.15 44.96 -8.68
CA VAL A 24 45.07 44.10 -7.91
C VAL A 24 44.24 43.01 -7.24
N VAL A 25 44.33 41.78 -7.76
CA VAL A 25 43.72 40.59 -7.15
C VAL A 25 44.71 40.02 -6.14
N VAL A 26 44.36 40.09 -4.86
CA VAL A 26 45.11 39.44 -3.78
C VAL A 26 44.44 38.10 -3.47
N TYR A 27 45.11 37.00 -3.77
CA TYR A 27 44.69 35.67 -3.34
C TYR A 27 45.13 35.44 -1.90
N ARG A 28 44.17 35.21 -0.99
CA ARG A 28 44.44 34.54 0.29
C ARG A 28 44.19 33.05 0.09
N LEU A 29 45.24 32.24 0.10
CA LEU A 29 45.12 30.79 0.15
C LEU A 29 44.72 30.42 1.58
N GLN A 30 43.42 30.41 1.85
CA GLN A 30 42.88 29.90 3.09
C GLN A 30 42.63 28.39 2.89
N GLY A 31 43.37 27.53 3.61
CA GLY A 31 43.24 26.08 3.52
C GLY A 31 44.53 25.27 3.31
N LEU A 32 45.73 25.83 3.52
CA LEU A 32 46.99 25.06 3.38
C LEU A 32 47.48 24.37 4.66
N ASP A 33 46.95 24.70 5.85
CA ASP A 33 47.22 23.99 7.11
C ASP A 33 45.92 23.79 7.92
N GLY A 34 44.85 23.45 7.23
CA GLY A 34 43.59 23.05 7.85
C GLY A 34 43.13 21.78 7.17
N GLU A 35 43.48 20.65 7.75
CA GLU A 35 42.88 19.37 7.40
C GLU A 35 41.36 19.52 7.61
N ALA A 36 40.64 19.79 6.52
CA ALA A 36 39.19 19.82 6.52
C ALA A 36 38.73 18.37 6.74
N THR A 37 38.65 17.99 8.01
CA THR A 37 38.05 16.77 8.50
C THR A 37 36.56 17.03 8.71
N GLU A 38 35.87 17.42 7.63
CA GLU A 38 34.43 17.22 7.59
C GLU A 38 34.22 15.76 7.23
N GLU A 39 33.67 14.98 8.15
CA GLU A 39 33.26 13.60 7.87
C GLU A 39 32.26 13.62 6.71
N ILE A 40 32.62 12.97 5.61
CA ILE A 40 31.70 12.73 4.51
C ILE A 40 30.63 11.79 5.05
N VAL A 41 29.41 12.29 5.24
CA VAL A 41 28.26 11.46 5.59
C VAL A 41 27.88 10.66 4.34
N GLU A 42 28.36 9.42 4.26
CA GLU A 42 28.12 8.53 3.11
C GLU A 42 26.67 7.98 3.07
N ALA A 43 25.97 8.01 4.21
CA ALA A 43 24.56 7.65 4.32
C ALA A 43 23.91 8.38 5.50
N ILE A 44 22.68 8.85 5.30
CA ILE A 44 21.79 9.27 6.39
C ILE A 44 21.09 7.98 6.83
N ASP A 45 21.27 7.54 8.08
CA ASP A 45 20.52 6.42 8.63
C ASP A 45 19.02 6.75 8.62
N GLU A 46 18.27 6.16 7.68
CA GLU A 46 16.80 6.30 7.58
C GLU A 46 16.07 5.69 8.80
N GLU A 47 16.76 4.89 9.62
CA GLU A 47 16.21 4.27 10.83
C GLU A 47 15.95 5.26 11.98
N ALA A 48 16.38 6.52 11.85
CA ALA A 48 16.04 7.61 12.78
C ALA A 48 14.87 8.48 12.31
N ALA A 49 14.09 8.05 11.31
CA ALA A 49 12.79 8.65 11.07
C ALA A 49 11.87 8.29 12.25
N GLU A 50 11.57 9.25 13.13
CA GLU A 50 10.49 9.10 14.11
C GLU A 50 9.23 8.62 13.37
N GLU A 51 8.70 7.44 13.74
CA GLU A 51 7.51 6.85 13.15
C GLU A 51 6.35 7.83 13.36
N THR A 52 6.13 8.68 12.36
CA THR A 52 5.18 9.78 12.42
C THR A 52 3.78 9.21 12.27
N ASP A 53 2.85 9.66 13.11
CA ASP A 53 1.45 9.21 13.03
C ASP A 53 0.91 9.46 11.61
N PRO A 54 0.39 8.42 10.93
CA PRO A 54 -0.15 8.59 9.59
C PRO A 54 -1.29 9.59 9.48
N GLU A 55 -2.05 9.83 10.56
CA GLU A 55 -3.06 10.89 10.52
C GLU A 55 -2.44 12.29 10.42
N ALA A 56 -1.27 12.50 11.03
CA ALA A 56 -0.51 13.74 10.92
C ALA A 56 0.20 13.86 9.56
N GLU A 57 0.82 12.77 9.08
CA GLU A 57 1.51 12.74 7.77
C GLU A 57 0.56 13.08 6.62
N PHE A 58 -0.65 12.51 6.65
CA PHE A 58 -1.63 12.64 5.57
C PHE A 58 -2.64 13.76 5.80
N ALA A 59 -2.47 14.64 6.79
CA ALA A 59 -3.45 15.65 7.20
C ALA A 59 -4.03 16.51 6.05
N LEU A 60 -3.23 16.82 5.01
CA LEU A 60 -3.69 17.55 3.82
C LEU A 60 -4.80 16.80 3.05
N SER A 61 -4.81 15.47 3.09
CA SER A 61 -5.83 14.64 2.46
C SER A 61 -7.19 14.72 3.17
N ALA A 62 -7.27 15.29 4.38
CA ALA A 62 -8.55 15.54 5.06
C ALA A 62 -9.44 16.49 4.25
N VAL A 63 -8.85 17.53 3.65
CA VAL A 63 -9.56 18.53 2.84
C VAL A 63 -10.26 17.89 1.64
N VAL A 64 -9.61 16.89 1.02
CA VAL A 64 -10.20 16.13 -0.10
C VAL A 64 -11.48 15.41 0.34
N GLY A 65 -11.50 14.89 1.56
CA GLY A 65 -12.70 14.30 2.13
C GLY A 65 -13.80 15.32 2.37
N GLU A 66 -13.48 16.53 2.80
CA GLU A 66 -14.44 17.57 3.21
C GLU A 66 -15.16 18.20 2.03
N GLU A 67 -14.44 18.39 0.94
CA GLU A 67 -14.95 19.02 -0.29
C GLU A 67 -15.59 18.01 -1.27
N GLY A 68 -15.96 16.81 -0.80
CA GLY A 68 -16.57 15.77 -1.63
C GLY A 68 -15.63 15.13 -2.67
N GLY A 69 -14.33 15.36 -2.57
CA GLY A 69 -13.32 14.82 -3.48
C GLY A 69 -13.29 13.29 -3.51
N LEU A 70 -13.59 12.61 -2.41
CA LEU A 70 -13.64 11.14 -2.36
C LEU A 70 -14.68 10.54 -3.31
N GLU A 71 -15.85 11.17 -3.43
CA GLU A 71 -16.88 10.72 -4.37
C GLU A 71 -16.43 10.89 -5.82
N LEU A 72 -15.76 12.03 -6.12
CA LEU A 72 -15.17 12.27 -7.42
C LEU A 72 -14.11 11.22 -7.75
N LEU A 73 -13.21 10.88 -6.82
CA LEU A 73 -12.17 9.87 -7.03
C LEU A 73 -12.77 8.50 -7.35
N LEU A 74 -13.81 8.07 -6.63
CA LEU A 74 -14.51 6.81 -6.88
C LEU A 74 -15.21 6.80 -8.25
N ARG A 75 -15.89 7.90 -8.62
CA ARG A 75 -16.51 8.05 -9.95
C ARG A 75 -15.47 8.03 -11.08
N LEU A 76 -14.33 8.68 -10.88
CA LEU A 76 -13.23 8.66 -11.86
C LEU A 76 -12.67 7.26 -12.04
N LEU A 77 -12.55 6.48 -10.96
CA LEU A 77 -12.11 5.09 -11.03
C LEU A 77 -13.09 4.22 -11.82
N GLU A 78 -14.40 4.42 -11.64
CA GLU A 78 -15.45 3.71 -12.40
C GLU A 78 -15.42 4.05 -13.90
N VAL A 79 -15.21 5.33 -14.25
CA VAL A 79 -15.18 5.80 -15.64
C VAL A 79 -13.90 5.41 -16.35
N ALA A 80 -12.74 5.58 -15.70
CA ALA A 80 -11.45 5.25 -16.28
C ALA A 80 -11.25 3.73 -16.39
N GLY A 81 -11.73 2.98 -15.39
CA GLY A 81 -11.48 1.55 -15.25
C GLY A 81 -10.00 1.22 -15.01
N MET A 82 -9.70 -0.08 -14.96
CA MET A 82 -8.32 -0.55 -14.88
C MET A 82 -7.61 -0.42 -16.24
N PRO A 83 -6.29 -0.17 -16.25
CA PRO A 83 -5.56 -0.02 -17.49
C PRO A 83 -5.60 -1.32 -18.28
N ARG A 84 -5.66 -1.26 -19.61
CA ARG A 84 -5.54 -2.47 -20.44
C ARG A 84 -4.08 -2.87 -20.56
N ALA A 85 -3.82 -4.16 -20.77
CA ALA A 85 -2.48 -4.65 -21.05
C ALA A 85 -1.87 -3.86 -22.24
N GLY A 86 -0.69 -3.27 -22.03
CA GLY A 86 0.03 -2.47 -23.04
C GLY A 86 -0.37 -0.98 -23.14
N GLN A 87 -1.28 -0.47 -22.31
CA GLN A 87 -1.58 0.96 -22.22
C GLN A 87 -0.80 1.65 -21.09
N PRO A 88 -0.39 2.93 -21.24
CA PRO A 88 0.20 3.69 -20.15
C PRO A 88 -0.86 3.90 -19.05
N GLY A 89 -0.68 3.21 -17.93
CA GLY A 89 -1.57 3.23 -16.76
C GLY A 89 -1.23 4.30 -15.73
N GLU A 90 -0.50 5.36 -16.10
CA GLU A 90 0.04 6.34 -15.14
C GLU A 90 -1.07 7.11 -14.39
N CYS A 91 -2.10 7.56 -15.09
CA CYS A 91 -3.20 8.32 -14.49
C CYS A 91 -3.96 7.49 -13.43
N ILE A 92 -4.22 6.21 -13.72
CA ILE A 92 -4.95 5.32 -12.81
C ILE A 92 -4.11 4.93 -11.61
N VAL A 93 -2.79 4.75 -11.78
CA VAL A 93 -1.83 4.58 -10.67
C VAL A 93 -1.84 5.80 -9.76
N LEU A 94 -1.78 7.02 -10.31
CA LEU A 94 -1.81 8.26 -9.54
C LEU A 94 -3.15 8.44 -8.82
N LEU A 95 -4.26 8.11 -9.48
CA LEU A 95 -5.60 8.15 -8.88
C LEU A 95 -5.70 7.22 -7.67
N LEU A 96 -5.27 5.96 -7.83
CA LEU A 96 -5.27 4.97 -6.75
C LEU A 96 -4.28 5.32 -5.64
N LYS A 97 -3.13 5.91 -5.97
CA LYS A 97 -2.17 6.43 -4.98
C LYS A 97 -2.78 7.53 -4.13
N LEU A 98 -3.49 8.48 -4.76
CA LEU A 98 -4.19 9.54 -4.05
C LEU A 98 -5.34 9.00 -3.19
N LEU A 99 -6.15 8.09 -3.74
CA LEU A 99 -7.25 7.47 -2.99
C LEU A 99 -6.73 6.70 -1.78
N HIS A 100 -5.66 5.91 -1.95
CA HIS A 100 -4.98 5.19 -0.88
C HIS A 100 -4.47 6.14 0.21
N ALA A 101 -3.79 7.22 -0.17
CA ALA A 101 -3.32 8.25 0.75
C ALA A 101 -4.49 8.89 1.53
N CYS A 102 -5.61 9.19 0.87
CA CYS A 102 -6.80 9.71 1.56
C CYS A 102 -7.35 8.71 2.58
N CYS A 103 -7.27 7.40 2.31
CA CYS A 103 -7.74 6.35 3.22
C CYS A 103 -6.79 6.08 4.40
N ARG A 104 -5.63 6.74 4.48
CA ARG A 104 -4.79 6.73 5.69
C ARG A 104 -5.47 7.42 6.87
N ILE A 105 -6.30 8.43 6.59
CA ILE A 105 -7.11 9.12 7.60
C ILE A 105 -8.38 8.34 7.92
N ARG A 106 -8.67 8.12 9.21
CA ARG A 106 -9.87 7.43 9.65
C ARG A 106 -11.18 8.09 9.21
N ALA A 107 -11.28 9.41 9.35
CA ALA A 107 -12.46 10.17 8.93
C ALA A 107 -12.79 9.98 7.44
N ASN A 108 -11.77 9.92 6.59
CA ASN A 108 -11.94 9.67 5.16
C ASN A 108 -12.39 8.24 4.87
N ARG A 109 -11.83 7.23 5.56
CA ARG A 109 -12.31 5.84 5.43
C ARG A 109 -13.80 5.73 5.72
N ARG A 110 -14.27 6.33 6.82
CA ARG A 110 -15.70 6.37 7.16
C ARG A 110 -16.56 7.03 6.07
N ARG A 111 -16.07 8.10 5.45
CA ARG A 111 -16.75 8.74 4.32
C ARG A 111 -16.79 7.85 3.08
N VAL A 112 -15.70 7.17 2.75
CA VAL A 112 -15.65 6.19 1.65
C VAL A 112 -16.62 5.04 1.89
N LEU A 113 -16.70 4.53 3.13
CA LEU A 113 -17.67 3.50 3.53
C LEU A 113 -19.11 3.98 3.31
N ALA A 114 -19.44 5.20 3.73
CA ALA A 114 -20.77 5.78 3.54
C ALA A 114 -21.17 5.95 2.06
N LEU A 115 -20.18 6.09 1.15
CA LEU A 115 -20.40 6.16 -0.30
C LEU A 115 -20.52 4.79 -0.98
N GLY A 116 -20.43 3.69 -0.21
CA GLY A 116 -20.38 2.33 -0.74
C GLY A 116 -19.06 2.03 -1.46
N GLY A 117 -17.97 2.70 -1.08
CA GLY A 117 -16.67 2.58 -1.72
C GLY A 117 -16.12 1.16 -1.72
N THR A 118 -16.28 0.41 -0.63
CA THR A 118 -15.78 -0.98 -0.52
C THR A 118 -16.31 -1.88 -1.64
N ALA A 119 -17.62 -1.86 -1.88
CA ALA A 119 -18.26 -2.66 -2.94
C ALA A 119 -17.77 -2.24 -4.34
N ARG A 120 -17.62 -0.94 -4.59
CA ARG A 120 -17.13 -0.41 -5.86
C ARG A 120 -15.69 -0.86 -6.13
N LEU A 121 -14.82 -0.76 -5.12
CA LEU A 121 -13.41 -1.16 -5.23
C LEU A 121 -13.25 -2.67 -5.40
N LEU A 122 -14.04 -3.47 -4.65
CA LEU A 122 -14.06 -4.92 -4.79
C LEU A 122 -14.46 -5.37 -6.19
N ARG A 123 -15.40 -4.69 -6.87
CA ARG A 123 -15.75 -5.03 -8.27
C ARG A 123 -14.60 -4.84 -9.25
N VAL A 124 -13.70 -3.91 -8.98
CA VAL A 124 -12.57 -3.55 -9.85
C VAL A 124 -11.32 -4.39 -9.54
N ALA A 125 -11.22 -4.94 -8.33
CA ALA A 125 -10.03 -5.68 -7.86
C ALA A 125 -9.63 -6.90 -8.72
N PRO A 126 -10.55 -7.78 -9.18
CA PRO A 126 -10.17 -8.92 -10.01
C PRO A 126 -9.62 -8.48 -11.36
N GLN A 127 -10.20 -7.42 -11.93
CA GLN A 127 -9.70 -6.83 -13.17
C GLN A 127 -8.30 -6.22 -12.99
N ALA A 128 -8.05 -5.57 -11.86
CA ALA A 128 -6.74 -5.02 -11.54
C ALA A 128 -5.67 -6.12 -11.43
N LEU A 129 -6.02 -7.23 -10.75
CA LEU A 129 -5.16 -8.40 -10.62
C LEU A 129 -4.91 -9.09 -11.97
N ALA A 130 -5.94 -9.25 -12.80
CA ALA A 130 -5.82 -9.81 -14.15
C ALA A 130 -4.86 -9.02 -15.03
N VAL A 131 -4.95 -7.69 -14.98
CA VAL A 131 -4.03 -6.81 -15.72
C VAL A 131 -2.60 -6.92 -15.18
N ALA A 132 -2.44 -6.96 -13.86
CA ALA A 132 -1.15 -7.15 -13.22
C ALA A 132 -0.52 -8.50 -13.61
N ALA A 133 -1.30 -9.58 -13.62
CA ALA A 133 -0.87 -10.91 -14.03
C ALA A 133 -0.54 -11.00 -15.54
N ALA A 134 -1.28 -10.28 -16.39
CA ALA A 134 -1.09 -10.35 -17.84
C ALA A 134 0.12 -9.57 -18.33
N ALA A 135 0.37 -8.38 -17.77
CA ALA A 135 1.38 -7.45 -18.27
C ALA A 135 2.62 -7.31 -17.39
N LEU A 136 2.51 -7.62 -16.08
CA LEU A 136 3.58 -7.50 -15.06
C LEU A 136 4.39 -6.19 -15.12
N GLY A 137 3.80 -5.13 -15.69
CA GLY A 137 4.40 -3.81 -15.64
C GLY A 137 4.36 -3.30 -14.21
N GLU A 138 5.45 -2.65 -13.78
CA GLU A 138 5.59 -2.07 -12.44
C GLU A 138 4.35 -1.23 -12.05
N ASN A 139 3.84 -0.45 -13.00
CA ASN A 139 2.65 0.38 -12.81
C ASN A 139 1.37 -0.44 -12.57
N ALA A 140 1.16 -1.55 -13.29
CA ALA A 140 -0.03 -2.38 -13.12
C ALA A 140 0.00 -3.11 -11.77
N ALA A 141 1.16 -3.63 -11.38
CA ALA A 141 1.35 -4.26 -10.08
C ALA A 141 1.16 -3.25 -8.94
N LEU A 142 1.75 -2.06 -9.05
CA LEU A 142 1.59 -1.01 -8.06
C LEU A 142 0.13 -0.54 -7.93
N ALA A 143 -0.57 -0.36 -9.06
CA ALA A 143 -2.00 -0.03 -9.05
C ALA A 143 -2.83 -1.10 -8.32
N ALA A 144 -2.65 -2.37 -8.68
CA ALA A 144 -3.36 -3.47 -8.05
C ALA A 144 -3.04 -3.57 -6.56
N GLN A 145 -1.77 -3.42 -6.17
CA GLN A 145 -1.36 -3.43 -4.77
C GLN A 145 -2.02 -2.30 -3.97
N ARG A 146 -1.96 -1.06 -4.46
CA ARG A 146 -2.58 0.09 -3.78
C ARG A 146 -4.10 -0.05 -3.67
N LEU A 147 -4.75 -0.61 -4.69
CA LEU A 147 -6.17 -0.92 -4.64
C LEU A 147 -6.47 -1.94 -3.52
N LEU A 148 -5.74 -3.06 -3.48
CA LEU A 148 -5.96 -4.11 -2.48
C LEU A 148 -5.70 -3.62 -1.05
N GLU A 149 -4.61 -2.88 -0.82
CA GLU A 149 -4.30 -2.27 0.49
C GLU A 149 -5.40 -1.29 0.92
N THR A 150 -5.99 -0.54 -0.03
CA THR A 150 -7.10 0.37 0.26
C THR A 150 -8.37 -0.41 0.64
N ILE A 151 -8.67 -1.51 -0.06
CA ILE A 151 -9.82 -2.36 0.27
C ILE A 151 -9.63 -3.02 1.64
N GLU A 152 -8.43 -3.52 1.94
CA GLU A 152 -8.07 -4.08 3.25
C GLU A 152 -8.37 -3.07 4.37
N ALA A 153 -7.84 -1.85 4.27
CA ALA A 153 -8.05 -0.80 5.26
C ALA A 153 -9.55 -0.41 5.43
N LEU A 154 -10.33 -0.43 4.34
CA LEU A 154 -11.75 -0.14 4.40
C LEU A 154 -12.56 -1.27 5.05
N LEU A 155 -12.26 -2.53 4.73
CA LEU A 155 -12.90 -3.69 5.35
C LEU A 155 -12.60 -3.73 6.86
N GLU A 156 -11.36 -3.42 7.26
CA GLU A 156 -11.00 -3.30 8.68
C GLU A 156 -11.78 -2.17 9.39
N GLU A 157 -11.86 -0.98 8.78
CA GLU A 157 -12.64 0.12 9.34
C GLU A 157 -14.14 -0.21 9.43
N GLU A 158 -14.69 -0.93 8.43
CA GLU A 158 -16.07 -1.39 8.45
C GLU A 158 -16.32 -2.31 9.65
N MET A 159 -15.38 -3.19 9.99
CA MET A 159 -15.47 -4.04 11.18
C MET A 159 -15.43 -3.25 12.48
N VAL A 160 -14.55 -2.25 12.57
CA VAL A 160 -14.47 -1.39 13.75
C VAL A 160 -15.77 -0.59 13.91
N ALA A 161 -16.31 -0.04 12.82
CA ALA A 161 -17.58 0.68 12.83
C ALA A 161 -18.76 -0.20 13.27
N GLN A 162 -18.82 -1.46 12.79
CA GLN A 162 -19.83 -2.43 13.22
C GLN A 162 -19.70 -2.78 14.72
N ALA A 163 -18.48 -2.92 15.23
CA ALA A 163 -18.23 -3.19 16.64
C ALA A 163 -18.59 -2.00 17.54
N GLU A 164 -18.29 -0.77 17.10
CA GLU A 164 -18.67 0.46 17.79
C GLU A 164 -20.19 0.62 17.84
N ALA A 165 -20.91 0.33 16.75
CA ALA A 165 -22.37 0.34 16.73
C ALA A 165 -22.97 -0.68 17.72
N ALA A 166 -22.47 -1.92 17.69
CA ALA A 166 -22.93 -2.97 18.60
C ALA A 166 -22.68 -2.68 20.10
N ALA A 167 -21.64 -1.89 20.43
CA ALA A 167 -21.37 -1.46 21.80
C ALA A 167 -22.33 -0.38 22.31
N VAL A 168 -22.90 0.43 21.40
CA VAL A 168 -23.87 1.48 21.72
C VAL A 168 -25.29 0.91 21.82
N ASP A 169 -25.62 -0.11 21.02
CA ASP A 169 -26.95 -0.75 20.98
C ASP A 169 -27.23 -1.75 22.14
N GLY A 170 -26.38 -1.77 23.18
CA GLY A 170 -26.50 -2.65 24.35
C GLY A 170 -27.76 -2.47 25.22
N GLU A 171 -28.71 -1.62 24.84
CA GLU A 171 -30.03 -1.47 25.49
C GLU A 171 -31.23 -1.76 24.57
N GLY A 172 -31.02 -2.22 23.33
CA GLY A 172 -32.12 -2.48 22.39
C GLY A 172 -31.85 -3.72 21.54
N GLU A 173 -32.49 -4.83 21.90
CA GLU A 173 -32.63 -6.00 21.02
C GLU A 173 -33.27 -5.57 19.69
N SER A 174 -32.44 -5.38 18.68
CA SER A 174 -32.82 -5.61 17.30
C SER A 174 -31.57 -6.08 16.59
N ALA A 175 -31.40 -7.40 16.52
CA ALA A 175 -30.47 -8.04 15.61
C ALA A 175 -30.88 -7.66 14.18
N MET A 176 -30.41 -6.49 13.74
CA MET A 176 -30.41 -6.11 12.34
C MET A 176 -29.41 -7.04 11.68
N GLN A 177 -29.91 -8.17 11.20
CA GLN A 177 -29.26 -8.95 10.16
C GLN A 177 -28.93 -7.93 9.07
N VAL A 178 -27.65 -7.58 8.97
CA VAL A 178 -27.12 -6.95 7.77
C VAL A 178 -27.26 -8.02 6.70
N ASP A 179 -28.43 -8.04 6.06
CA ASP A 179 -28.64 -8.70 4.79
C ASP A 179 -27.67 -8.00 3.83
N GLY A 180 -26.47 -8.56 3.76
CA GLY A 180 -25.49 -8.23 2.74
C GLY A 180 -26.03 -8.73 1.42
N GLY A 181 -27.05 -8.05 0.89
CA GLY A 181 -27.72 -8.29 -0.37
C GLY A 181 -26.84 -7.97 -1.58
N GLY A 182 -25.61 -8.46 -1.58
CA GLY A 182 -24.94 -8.82 -2.83
C GLY A 182 -25.36 -10.24 -3.14
N ASP A 183 -25.75 -10.51 -4.39
CA ASP A 183 -26.12 -11.85 -4.83
C ASP A 183 -25.05 -12.82 -4.35
N GLN A 184 -25.46 -13.88 -3.65
CA GLN A 184 -24.52 -14.86 -3.10
C GLN A 184 -23.56 -15.37 -4.17
N ASP A 185 -24.03 -15.47 -5.42
CA ASP A 185 -23.26 -15.84 -6.58
C ASP A 185 -22.24 -14.77 -7.03
N GLU A 186 -22.48 -13.47 -6.82
CA GLU A 186 -21.53 -12.39 -7.10
C GLU A 186 -20.28 -12.55 -6.22
N TRP A 187 -20.47 -12.79 -4.92
CA TRP A 187 -19.36 -12.99 -3.99
C TRP A 187 -18.61 -14.30 -4.21
N ARG A 188 -19.32 -15.36 -4.58
CA ARG A 188 -18.70 -16.64 -4.97
C ARG A 188 -17.83 -16.44 -6.22
N GLY A 189 -18.38 -15.79 -7.24
CA GLY A 189 -17.65 -15.44 -8.45
C GLY A 189 -16.41 -14.63 -8.15
N PHE A 190 -16.52 -13.61 -7.30
CA PHE A 190 -15.40 -12.78 -6.86
C PHE A 190 -14.28 -13.59 -6.19
N VAL A 191 -14.59 -14.44 -5.21
CA VAL A 191 -13.58 -15.26 -4.53
C VAL A 191 -12.89 -16.22 -5.50
N LEU A 192 -13.66 -16.85 -6.40
CA LEU A 192 -13.09 -17.72 -7.43
C LEU A 192 -12.20 -16.94 -8.42
N SER A 193 -12.58 -15.72 -8.79
CA SER A 193 -11.73 -14.85 -9.60
C SER A 193 -10.44 -14.49 -8.87
N LEU A 194 -10.48 -14.16 -7.57
CA LEU A 194 -9.25 -13.89 -6.80
C LEU A 194 -8.32 -15.11 -6.75
N LEU A 195 -8.87 -16.31 -6.53
CA LEU A 195 -8.08 -17.55 -6.51
C LEU A 195 -7.48 -17.85 -7.90
N HIS A 196 -8.24 -17.63 -8.96
CA HIS A 196 -7.74 -17.78 -10.33
C HIS A 196 -6.59 -16.81 -10.63
N GLU A 197 -6.74 -15.54 -10.28
CA GLU A 197 -5.71 -14.53 -10.51
C GLU A 197 -4.46 -14.74 -9.65
N LEU A 198 -4.62 -15.26 -8.42
CA LEU A 198 -3.50 -15.70 -7.59
C LEU A 198 -2.68 -16.80 -8.29
N GLU A 199 -3.36 -17.79 -8.86
CA GLU A 199 -2.71 -18.88 -9.58
C GLU A 199 -2.00 -18.36 -10.85
N ALA A 200 -2.62 -17.42 -11.57
CA ALA A 200 -2.04 -16.77 -12.74
C ALA A 200 -0.78 -15.93 -12.40
N LEU A 201 -0.85 -15.08 -11.37
CA LEU A 201 0.30 -14.30 -10.86
C LEU A 201 1.48 -15.19 -10.48
N ARG A 202 1.17 -16.34 -9.91
CA ARG A 202 2.17 -17.30 -9.47
C ARG A 202 2.82 -18.06 -10.63
N GLN A 203 2.04 -18.54 -11.60
CA GLN A 203 2.60 -19.14 -12.83
C GLN A 203 3.55 -18.16 -13.55
N ARG A 204 3.19 -16.88 -13.53
CA ARG A 204 4.02 -15.81 -14.07
C ARG A 204 5.29 -15.56 -13.27
N SER A 205 5.19 -15.53 -11.94
CA SER A 205 6.36 -15.43 -11.06
C SER A 205 7.34 -16.60 -11.25
N GLU A 206 6.86 -17.79 -11.60
CA GLU A 206 7.72 -18.94 -11.94
C GLU A 206 8.37 -18.79 -13.32
N ALA A 207 7.67 -18.20 -14.28
CA ALA A 207 8.15 -18.01 -15.65
C ALA A 207 9.14 -16.84 -15.80
N GLU A 208 8.97 -15.78 -15.02
CA GLU A 208 9.74 -14.53 -15.18
C GLU A 208 10.32 -14.06 -13.82
N PRO A 209 11.65 -14.13 -13.62
CA PRO A 209 12.27 -13.83 -12.33
C PRO A 209 12.17 -12.34 -11.95
N ALA A 210 12.11 -11.43 -12.92
CA ALA A 210 11.94 -10.00 -12.67
C ALA A 210 10.56 -9.65 -12.09
N ALA A 211 9.57 -10.51 -12.31
CA ALA A 211 8.21 -10.33 -11.81
C ALA A 211 7.98 -10.94 -10.41
N ARG A 212 9.00 -11.54 -9.79
CA ARG A 212 8.87 -12.30 -8.54
C ARG A 212 8.47 -11.43 -7.36
N ASP A 213 9.10 -10.28 -7.19
CA ASP A 213 8.81 -9.36 -6.10
C ASP A 213 7.41 -8.73 -6.18
N PRO A 214 6.97 -8.15 -7.33
CA PRO A 214 5.62 -7.60 -7.44
C PRO A 214 4.54 -8.68 -7.33
N ALA A 215 4.76 -9.87 -7.90
CA ALA A 215 3.83 -10.98 -7.76
C ALA A 215 3.71 -11.45 -6.30
N ALA A 216 4.84 -11.55 -5.58
CA ALA A 216 4.82 -11.92 -4.16
C ALA A 216 4.09 -10.88 -3.29
N ALA A 217 4.24 -9.59 -3.58
CA ALA A 217 3.52 -8.52 -2.90
C ALA A 217 2.00 -8.61 -3.13
N LEU A 218 1.57 -8.82 -4.37
CA LEU A 218 0.16 -9.01 -4.72
C LEU A 218 -0.42 -10.27 -4.07
N CYS A 219 0.32 -11.38 -4.11
CA CYS A 219 -0.06 -12.60 -3.43
C CYS A 219 -0.33 -12.37 -1.94
N ARG A 220 0.59 -11.69 -1.24
CA ARG A 220 0.41 -11.32 0.17
C ARG A 220 -0.81 -10.42 0.40
N ALA A 221 -1.06 -9.46 -0.48
CA ALA A 221 -2.22 -8.58 -0.36
C ALA A 221 -3.53 -9.36 -0.51
N VAL A 222 -3.63 -10.26 -1.49
CA VAL A 222 -4.85 -11.08 -1.67
C VAL A 222 -5.05 -12.07 -0.52
N THR A 223 -3.98 -12.66 0.03
CA THR A 223 -4.09 -13.58 1.17
C THR A 223 -4.55 -12.91 2.45
N ARG A 224 -4.26 -11.62 2.65
CA ARG A 224 -4.78 -10.80 3.76
C ARG A 224 -6.21 -10.33 3.51
N LEU A 225 -6.59 -10.14 2.24
CA LEU A 225 -7.94 -9.73 1.86
C LEU A 225 -8.97 -10.88 1.97
N LEU A 226 -8.57 -12.10 1.63
CA LEU A 226 -9.46 -13.27 1.59
C LEU A 226 -10.21 -13.54 2.92
N PRO A 227 -9.57 -13.49 4.11
CA PRO A 227 -10.27 -13.65 5.39
C PRO A 227 -11.29 -12.55 5.63
N LEU A 228 -10.95 -11.31 5.28
CA LEU A 228 -11.83 -10.15 5.44
C LEU A 228 -13.11 -10.30 4.60
N VAL A 229 -12.97 -10.77 3.35
CA VAL A 229 -14.09 -10.94 2.41
C VAL A 229 -14.95 -12.17 2.72
N THR A 230 -14.33 -13.26 3.19
CA THR A 230 -15.04 -14.52 3.49
C THR A 230 -15.62 -14.56 4.91
N ARG A 231 -15.34 -13.54 5.74
CA ARG A 231 -15.76 -13.47 7.13
C ARG A 231 -17.28 -13.60 7.30
N GLY A 232 -17.70 -14.46 8.23
CA GLY A 232 -19.12 -14.63 8.58
C GLY A 232 -19.95 -15.36 7.52
N ARG A 233 -19.34 -15.81 6.41
CA ARG A 233 -20.01 -16.48 5.30
C ARG A 233 -19.52 -17.92 5.16
N ALA A 234 -20.22 -18.85 5.83
CA ALA A 234 -19.85 -20.26 5.86
C ALA A 234 -19.73 -20.88 4.44
N GLU A 235 -20.56 -20.45 3.49
CA GLU A 235 -20.52 -20.98 2.12
C GLU A 235 -19.26 -20.61 1.35
N LEU A 236 -18.78 -19.37 1.49
CA LEU A 236 -17.54 -18.92 0.85
C LEU A 236 -16.33 -19.62 1.47
N LEU A 237 -16.37 -19.82 2.80
CA LEU A 237 -15.32 -20.54 3.51
C LEU A 237 -15.26 -22.02 3.09
N ARG A 238 -16.41 -22.69 2.91
CA ARG A 238 -16.46 -24.07 2.38
C ARG A 238 -15.88 -24.17 0.98
N GLN A 239 -16.14 -23.20 0.11
CA GLN A 239 -15.57 -23.17 -1.24
C GLN A 239 -14.06 -22.96 -1.21
N LEU A 240 -13.60 -22.07 -0.34
CA LEU A 240 -12.17 -21.86 -0.11
C LEU A 240 -11.51 -23.15 0.36
N TYR A 241 -12.10 -23.86 1.34
CA TYR A 241 -11.60 -25.17 1.76
C TYR A 241 -11.60 -26.21 0.64
N ALA A 242 -12.66 -26.30 -0.17
CA ALA A 242 -12.71 -27.22 -1.30
C ALA A 242 -11.63 -26.93 -2.35
N HIS A 243 -11.26 -25.66 -2.54
CA HIS A 243 -10.13 -25.29 -3.38
C HIS A 243 -8.79 -25.70 -2.75
N PHE A 244 -8.63 -25.54 -1.44
CA PHE A 244 -7.42 -25.95 -0.71
C PHE A 244 -7.26 -27.47 -0.59
N GLU A 245 -8.34 -28.25 -0.58
CA GLU A 245 -8.29 -29.71 -0.58
C GLU A 245 -7.49 -30.27 -1.77
N LEU A 246 -7.47 -29.56 -2.91
CA LEU A 246 -6.67 -29.92 -4.07
C LEU A 246 -5.16 -29.87 -3.81
N TYR A 247 -4.72 -29.18 -2.75
CA TYR A 247 -3.32 -28.96 -2.39
C TYR A 247 -2.97 -29.53 -1.00
N ALA A 248 -3.90 -30.24 -0.34
CA ALA A 248 -3.75 -30.73 1.03
C ALA A 248 -3.08 -32.13 1.14
N ASP A 249 -2.40 -32.60 0.09
CA ASP A 249 -1.62 -33.84 0.14
C ASP A 249 -0.22 -33.59 0.72
N PHE A 250 -0.14 -33.53 2.05
CA PHE A 250 1.12 -33.36 2.79
C PHE A 250 2.16 -34.45 2.48
N GLY A 251 1.73 -35.66 2.12
CA GLY A 251 2.63 -36.76 1.77
C GLY A 251 3.34 -36.54 0.43
N ALA A 252 2.62 -36.00 -0.56
CA ALA A 252 3.21 -35.57 -1.83
C ALA A 252 4.11 -34.34 -1.66
N CYS A 253 3.78 -33.42 -0.74
CA CYS A 253 4.59 -32.24 -0.43
C CYS A 253 5.97 -32.61 0.12
N ASP A 254 6.02 -33.51 1.11
CA ASP A 254 7.27 -33.91 1.77
C ASP A 254 8.16 -34.77 0.84
N ALA A 255 7.55 -35.53 -0.07
CA ALA A 255 8.27 -36.40 -1.01
C ALA A 255 8.86 -35.67 -2.22
N ALA A 256 8.24 -34.55 -2.65
CA ALA A 256 8.57 -33.95 -3.93
C ALA A 256 9.78 -33.00 -3.92
N GLY A 257 10.29 -32.57 -2.76
CA GLY A 257 11.53 -31.79 -2.57
C GLY A 257 11.58 -30.38 -3.20
N ASP A 258 10.91 -30.16 -4.34
CA ASP A 258 10.96 -28.95 -5.18
C ASP A 258 9.65 -28.73 -6.00
N ALA A 259 8.74 -29.72 -6.13
CA ALA A 259 7.32 -29.42 -6.43
C ALA A 259 6.59 -28.76 -5.23
N ALA A 260 7.33 -28.65 -4.13
CA ALA A 260 7.00 -28.06 -2.85
C ALA A 260 6.58 -26.58 -2.94
N GLY A 261 7.07 -25.81 -3.91
CA GLY A 261 6.71 -24.39 -4.03
C GLY A 261 5.21 -24.14 -4.29
N ARG A 262 4.49 -25.10 -4.89
CA ARG A 262 3.03 -25.00 -5.11
C ARG A 262 2.23 -25.19 -3.85
N HIS A 263 2.51 -26.29 -3.20
CA HIS A 263 1.73 -26.73 -2.05
C HIS A 263 2.14 -25.95 -0.80
N ALA A 264 3.43 -25.65 -0.60
CA ALA A 264 3.89 -24.83 0.51
C ALA A 264 3.29 -23.43 0.48
N PHE A 265 3.23 -22.77 -0.69
CA PHE A 265 2.61 -21.45 -0.80
C PHE A 265 1.13 -21.48 -0.41
N TRP A 266 0.34 -22.41 -0.95
CA TRP A 266 -1.09 -22.49 -0.61
C TRP A 266 -1.30 -22.93 0.85
N LEU A 267 -0.44 -23.76 1.41
CA LEU A 267 -0.47 -24.10 2.83
C LEU A 267 -0.09 -22.90 3.71
N GLU A 268 0.91 -22.10 3.33
CA GLU A 268 1.24 -20.84 4.00
C GLU A 268 0.10 -19.82 3.88
N CYS A 269 -0.55 -19.74 2.73
CA CYS A 269 -1.76 -18.94 2.55
C CYS A 269 -2.85 -19.42 3.50
N LEU A 270 -3.17 -20.72 3.51
CA LEU A 270 -4.18 -21.31 4.40
C LEU A 270 -3.86 -21.09 5.88
N VAL A 271 -2.60 -21.28 6.27
CA VAL A 271 -2.13 -21.00 7.63
C VAL A 271 -2.29 -19.50 7.91
N GLY A 272 -1.91 -18.60 7.01
CA GLY A 272 -2.14 -17.16 7.15
C GLY A 272 -3.62 -16.82 7.35
N LEU A 273 -4.48 -17.36 6.48
CA LEU A 273 -5.94 -17.18 6.54
C LEU A 273 -6.52 -17.63 7.90
N LEU A 274 -6.00 -18.72 8.46
CA LEU A 274 -6.51 -19.34 9.69
C LEU A 274 -5.81 -18.87 10.96
N THR A 275 -4.60 -18.31 10.87
CA THR A 275 -3.79 -17.87 12.03
C THR A 275 -3.77 -16.37 12.24
N GLU A 276 -4.15 -15.55 11.24
CA GLU A 276 -4.38 -14.14 11.48
C GLU A 276 -5.38 -13.95 12.65
N PRO A 277 -5.12 -13.01 13.58
CA PRO A 277 -5.90 -12.83 14.82
C PRO A 277 -7.40 -12.61 14.56
N GLN A 278 -7.74 -12.23 13.33
CA GLN A 278 -9.09 -12.05 12.81
C GLN A 278 -9.90 -13.37 12.71
N SER A 279 -9.25 -14.52 12.49
CA SER A 279 -9.89 -15.83 12.43
C SER A 279 -10.48 -16.24 13.79
N ARG A 280 -9.86 -15.80 14.89
CA ARG A 280 -10.27 -16.15 16.26
C ARG A 280 -11.60 -15.50 16.65
N ALA A 281 -11.83 -14.27 16.21
CA ALA A 281 -13.08 -13.54 16.40
C ALA A 281 -14.21 -13.99 15.44
N ALA A 282 -13.85 -14.53 14.25
CA ALA A 282 -14.81 -15.16 13.35
C ALA A 282 -15.19 -16.57 13.83
N ALA A 283 -14.22 -17.34 14.32
CA ALA A 283 -14.42 -18.67 14.89
C ALA A 283 -15.23 -18.62 16.18
N SER A 284 -15.02 -17.63 17.06
CA SER A 284 -15.85 -17.48 18.27
C SER A 284 -17.31 -17.14 17.94
N ARG A 285 -17.56 -16.30 16.93
CA ARG A 285 -18.91 -15.99 16.43
C ARG A 285 -19.56 -17.16 15.69
N ALA A 286 -18.80 -17.89 14.87
CA ALA A 286 -19.30 -19.09 14.20
C ALA A 286 -19.64 -20.20 15.20
N ALA A 287 -18.82 -20.38 16.24
CA ALA A 287 -19.11 -21.29 17.35
C ALA A 287 -20.35 -20.84 18.15
N ALA A 288 -20.51 -19.54 18.41
CA ALA A 288 -21.69 -18.99 19.07
C ALA A 288 -22.98 -19.16 18.23
N ALA A 289 -22.90 -18.93 16.91
CA ALA A 289 -24.01 -19.14 15.99
C ALA A 289 -24.39 -20.63 15.84
N ALA A 290 -23.39 -21.52 15.79
CA ALA A 290 -23.62 -22.96 15.78
C ALA A 290 -24.24 -23.47 17.10
N ALA A 291 -23.83 -22.91 18.23
CA ALA A 291 -24.43 -23.20 19.53
C ALA A 291 -25.87 -22.69 19.65
N ALA A 292 -26.17 -21.52 19.06
CA ALA A 292 -27.53 -20.96 19.04
C ALA A 292 -28.50 -21.72 18.11
N MET A 293 -28.01 -22.36 17.05
CA MET A 293 -28.83 -23.23 16.19
C MET A 293 -29.04 -24.65 16.76
N ALA A 294 -28.25 -25.05 17.76
CA ALA A 294 -28.33 -26.36 18.39
C ALA A 294 -29.16 -26.35 19.70
N ALA A 295 -29.64 -25.18 20.14
CA ALA A 295 -30.52 -24.98 21.29
C ALA A 295 -31.96 -24.72 20.84
#